data_AF-F2KS76-F1
#
_entry.id   AF-F2KS76-F1
#
_cell.length_a   1.000
_cell.length_b   1.000
_cell.length_c   1.000
_cell.angle_alpha   90.00
_cell.angle_beta   90.00
_cell.angle_gamma   90.00
#
_symmetry.space_group_name_H-M   'P 1'
#
loop_
_entity.id
_entity.type
_entity.pdbx_description
1 polymer ?
#
loop_
_entity_poly.entity_id
_entity_poly.type
_entity_poly.pdbx_seq_one_letter_code
_entity_poly.pdbx_strand_id
1 'polypeptide(L)'
;MEGEEWKLGVAFIKGINMYSARRITKQEMLEILKEIEDENLQILCLFKADNVIFRKKNMHYAEVAVRIERVLGKRFGDVCVTARSFRTLEGILRCLRLEMK
;
A
#
# COMPACT_ATOMS: atom_id res chain seq x y z
N MET A 1 -23.62 -18.17 -1.90
CA MET A 1 -22.66 -17.15 -1.43
C MET A 1 -21.46 -17.23 -2.35
N GLU A 2 -21.44 -16.39 -3.39
CA GLU A 2 -20.25 -16.25 -4.25
C GLU A 2 -19.10 -15.82 -3.34
N GLY A 3 -17.99 -16.55 -3.38
CA GLY A 3 -16.82 -16.26 -2.55
C GLY A 3 -16.37 -14.83 -2.81
N GLU A 4 -16.28 -14.02 -1.75
CA GLU A 4 -15.91 -12.61 -1.89
C GLU A 4 -14.56 -12.46 -2.59
N GLU A 5 -14.58 -11.70 -3.69
CA GLU A 5 -13.45 -11.58 -4.60
C GLU A 5 -12.32 -10.75 -3.98
N TRP A 6 -11.09 -11.25 -4.09
CA TRP A 6 -9.89 -10.49 -3.75
C TRP A 6 -9.76 -9.26 -4.66
N LYS A 7 -9.68 -8.06 -4.08
CA LYS A 7 -9.49 -6.81 -4.83
C LYS A 7 -8.07 -6.29 -4.67
N LEU A 8 -7.41 -5.98 -5.78
CA LEU A 8 -6.06 -5.40 -5.79
C LEU A 8 -6.07 -3.93 -5.39
N GLY A 9 -5.01 -3.53 -4.69
CA GLY A 9 -4.77 -2.17 -4.24
C GLY A 9 -3.30 -1.83 -4.16
N VAL A 10 -3.02 -0.53 -4.19
CA VAL A 10 -1.71 0.04 -3.92
C VAL A 10 -1.80 0.97 -2.72
N ALA A 11 -0.79 0.98 -1.86
CA ALA A 11 -0.61 1.97 -0.81
C ALA A 11 0.68 2.75 -1.04
N PHE A 12 0.62 4.06 -0.85
CA PHE A 12 1.74 4.99 -0.98
C PHE A 12 2.08 5.51 0.41
N ILE A 13 3.31 5.29 0.86
CA ILE A 13 3.80 5.69 2.18
C ILE A 13 4.61 6.97 2.03
N LYS A 14 4.24 8.03 2.74
CA LYS A 14 4.94 9.33 2.68
C LYS A 14 6.16 9.34 3.60
N GLY A 15 7.28 9.89 3.11
CA GLY A 15 8.41 10.29 3.95
C GLY A 15 9.36 9.16 4.37
N ILE A 16 9.29 7.99 3.73
CA ILE A 16 10.25 6.89 3.93
C ILE A 16 11.43 7.05 2.97
N ASN A 17 12.65 6.81 3.46
CA ASN A 17 13.90 6.93 2.69
C ASN A 17 14.12 8.31 2.02
N MET A 18 13.40 9.35 2.44
CA MET A 18 13.59 10.72 1.93
C MET A 18 14.69 11.44 2.70
N TYR A 19 15.60 12.12 1.99
CA TYR A 19 16.69 12.91 2.58
C TYR A 19 17.49 12.18 3.66
N SER A 20 17.72 10.87 3.49
CA SER A 20 18.41 10.01 4.47
C SER A 20 17.71 9.84 5.83
N ALA A 21 16.47 10.30 6.00
CA ALA A 21 15.66 10.03 7.19
C ALA A 21 14.85 8.72 7.02
N ARG A 22 14.48 8.10 8.15
CA ARG A 22 13.62 6.91 8.23
C ARG A 22 14.08 5.80 7.26
N ARG A 23 15.39 5.50 7.31
CA ARG A 23 16.04 4.52 6.44
C ARG A 23 15.51 3.11 6.72
N ILE A 24 15.06 2.44 5.67
CA ILE A 24 14.61 1.05 5.72
C ILE A 24 14.84 0.38 4.36
N THR A 25 15.33 -0.86 4.39
CA THR A 25 15.43 -1.68 3.20
C THR A 25 14.06 -2.20 2.76
N LYS A 26 13.95 -2.63 1.50
CA LYS A 26 12.73 -3.27 0.99
C LYS A 26 12.37 -4.53 1.80
N GLN A 27 13.38 -5.28 2.22
CA GLN A 27 13.20 -6.53 2.96
C GLN A 27 12.67 -6.28 4.37
N GLU A 28 13.28 -5.37 5.13
CA GLU A 28 12.78 -4.97 6.45
C GLU A 28 11.36 -4.40 6.38
N MET A 29 11.05 -3.60 5.35
CA MET A 29 9.70 -3.08 5.15
C MET A 29 8.70 -4.22 4.95
N LEU A 30 9.03 -5.21 4.12
CA LEU A 30 8.16 -6.36 3.88
C LEU A 30 7.92 -7.17 5.15
N GLU A 31 8.96 -7.36 5.97
CA GLU A 31 8.86 -8.06 7.26
C GLU A 31 7.89 -7.37 8.23
N ILE A 32 7.98 -6.05 8.36
CA ILE A 32 7.04 -5.27 9.19
C ILE A 32 5.63 -5.37 8.64
N LEU A 33 5.45 -5.26 7.33
CA LEU A 33 4.14 -5.29 6.70
C LEU A 33 3.49 -6.69 6.72
N LYS A 34 4.25 -7.76 6.94
CA LYS A 34 3.67 -9.09 7.18
C LYS A 34 2.87 -9.17 8.49
N GLU A 35 3.15 -8.30 9.47
CA GLU A 35 2.39 -8.26 10.74
C GLU A 35 0.90 -7.90 10.55
N ILE A 36 0.52 -7.30 9.42
CA ILE A 36 -0.86 -6.88 9.15
C ILE A 36 -1.62 -7.85 8.23
N GLU A 37 -0.99 -8.92 7.77
CA GLU A 37 -1.65 -9.93 6.94
C GLU A 37 -2.62 -10.77 7.77
N ASP A 38 -3.78 -11.04 7.20
CA ASP A 38 -4.84 -11.88 7.78
C ASP A 38 -5.67 -12.53 6.66
N GLU A 39 -6.79 -13.17 7.00
CA GLU A 39 -7.67 -13.82 6.02
C GLU A 39 -8.28 -12.86 4.99
N ASN A 40 -8.23 -11.55 5.25
CA ASN A 40 -8.83 -10.49 4.45
C ASN A 40 -7.81 -9.52 3.84
N LEU A 41 -6.52 -9.57 4.21
CA LEU A 41 -5.47 -8.69 3.72
C LEU A 41 -4.18 -9.46 3.47
N GLN A 42 -3.60 -9.30 2.29
CA GLN A 42 -2.29 -9.86 1.96
C GLN A 42 -1.42 -8.85 1.21
N ILE A 43 -0.16 -8.75 1.60
CA ILE A 43 0.87 -7.96 0.94
C ILE A 43 1.52 -8.82 -0.15
N LEU A 44 1.46 -8.36 -1.39
CA LEU A 44 1.93 -9.12 -2.54
C LEU A 44 3.39 -8.79 -2.86
N CYS A 45 3.71 -7.50 -2.93
CA CYS A 45 5.07 -7.04 -3.17
C CYS A 45 5.22 -5.55 -2.82
N LEU A 46 6.46 -5.07 -2.92
CA LEU A 46 6.80 -3.66 -2.80
C LEU A 46 7.44 -3.16 -4.11
N PHE A 47 7.08 -1.95 -4.52
CA PHE A 47 7.87 -1.17 -5.47
C PHE A 47 8.66 -0.11 -4.69
N LYS A 48 10.00 -0.22 -4.71
CA LYS A 48 10.88 0.40 -3.71
C LYS A 48 10.43 0.01 -2.28
N ALA A 49 10.60 0.88 -1.28
CA ALA A 49 10.23 0.61 0.11
C ALA A 49 8.94 1.33 0.54
N ASP A 50 8.39 2.19 -0.31
CA ASP A 50 7.31 3.14 0.01
C ASP A 50 6.02 2.87 -0.77
N ASN A 51 6.02 1.94 -1.73
CA ASN A 51 4.83 1.58 -2.50
C ASN A 51 4.48 0.11 -2.25
N VAL A 52 3.34 -0.14 -1.62
CA VAL A 52 2.86 -1.45 -1.18
C VAL A 52 1.78 -1.95 -2.13
N ILE A 53 1.99 -3.11 -2.75
CA ILE A 53 0.99 -3.77 -3.55
C ILE A 53 0.34 -4.84 -2.67
N PHE A 54 -0.99 -4.82 -2.58
CA PHE A 54 -1.74 -5.71 -1.73
C PHE A 54 -3.02 -6.21 -2.41
N ARG A 55 -3.61 -7.25 -1.84
CA ARG A 55 -4.99 -7.65 -2.13
C ARG A 55 -5.80 -7.66 -0.84
N LYS A 56 -7.09 -7.31 -0.94
CA LYS A 56 -8.00 -7.24 0.20
C LYS A 56 -9.37 -7.88 -0.08
N LYS A 57 -10.05 -8.30 0.99
CA LYS A 57 -11.47 -8.66 1.05
C LYS A 57 -12.16 -7.84 2.13
N ASN A 58 -13.45 -7.55 1.96
CA ASN A 58 -14.36 -7.02 3.00
C ASN A 58 -13.95 -5.75 3.75
N MET A 59 -12.91 -5.05 3.29
CA MET A 59 -12.46 -3.80 3.90
C MET A 59 -12.33 -2.69 2.87
N HIS A 60 -12.38 -1.45 3.34
CA HIS A 60 -12.08 -0.29 2.51
C HIS A 60 -10.58 -0.17 2.25
N TYR A 61 -10.20 0.42 1.11
CA TYR A 61 -8.78 0.71 0.84
C TYR A 61 -8.17 1.62 1.92
N ALA A 62 -8.93 2.59 2.42
CA ALA A 62 -8.50 3.47 3.51
C ALA A 62 -8.19 2.69 4.80
N GLU A 63 -8.90 1.60 5.07
CA GLU A 63 -8.60 0.75 6.24
C GLU A 63 -7.23 0.07 6.12
N VAL A 64 -6.87 -0.38 4.91
CA VAL A 64 -5.53 -0.93 4.65
C VAL A 64 -4.46 0.13 4.92
N ALA A 65 -4.69 1.38 4.51
CA ALA A 65 -3.77 2.48 4.80
C ALA A 65 -3.59 2.68 6.32
N VAL A 66 -4.68 2.72 7.09
CA VAL A 66 -4.64 2.86 8.55
C VAL A 66 -3.87 1.71 9.22
N ARG A 67 -4.02 0.47 8.74
CA ARG A 67 -3.25 -0.67 9.27
C ARG A 67 -1.75 -0.51 9.01
N ILE A 68 -1.38 -0.05 7.82
CA ILE A 68 0.01 0.26 7.47
C ILE A 68 0.54 1.40 8.34
N GLU A 69 -0.20 2.50 8.52
CA GLU A 69 0.19 3.62 9.39
C GLU A 69 0.44 3.15 10.81
N ARG A 70 -0.45 2.33 11.36
CA ARG A 70 -0.32 1.80 12.73
C ARG A 70 0.93 0.94 12.89
N VAL A 71 1.21 0.03 11.96
CA VAL A 71 2.37 -0.87 12.09
C VAL A 71 3.69 -0.12 11.89
N LEU A 72 3.76 0.77 10.90
CA LEU A 72 4.96 1.59 10.66
C LEU A 72 5.16 2.64 11.75
N GLY A 73 4.07 3.12 12.35
CA GLY A 73 4.11 4.11 13.41
C GLY A 73 4.84 3.63 14.66
N LYS A 74 4.84 2.31 14.93
CA LYS A 74 5.65 1.71 16.00
C LYS A 74 7.15 2.00 15.85
N ARG A 75 7.66 2.06 14.61
CA ARG A 75 9.09 2.26 14.30
C ARG A 75 9.43 3.70 13.92
N PHE A 76 8.53 4.40 13.23
CA PHE A 76 8.83 5.68 12.59
C PHE A 76 8.04 6.88 13.12
N GLY A 77 7.15 6.67 14.11
CA GLY A 77 6.21 7.69 14.57
C GLY A 77 5.16 8.01 13.50
N ASP A 78 4.68 9.25 13.42
CA ASP A 78 3.64 9.59 12.46
C ASP A 78 4.08 9.35 11.02
N VAL A 79 3.36 8.43 10.37
CA VAL A 79 3.49 8.05 8.96
C VAL A 79 2.12 8.27 8.32
N CYS A 80 2.10 8.85 7.13
CA CYS A 80 0.88 9.04 6.36
C CYS A 80 0.89 8.08 5.16
N VAL A 81 -0.21 7.35 4.99
CA VAL A 81 -0.38 6.36 3.93
C VAL A 81 -1.66 6.67 3.17
N THR A 82 -1.58 6.63 1.84
CA THR A 82 -2.78 6.69 1.00
C THR A 82 -2.91 5.42 0.19
N ALA A 83 -4.07 4.77 0.27
CA ALA A 83 -4.37 3.60 -0.53
C ALA A 83 -5.39 3.90 -1.63
N ARG A 84 -5.22 3.24 -2.79
CA ARG A 84 -6.09 3.34 -3.95
C ARG A 84 -6.30 1.98 -4.60
N SER A 85 -7.42 1.87 -5.32
CA SER A 85 -7.70 0.71 -6.16
C SER A 85 -6.81 0.70 -7.39
N PHE A 86 -6.53 -0.49 -7.93
CA PHE A 86 -5.85 -0.60 -9.23
C PHE A 86 -6.67 0.05 -10.36
N ARG A 87 -8.01 -0.07 -10.32
CA ARG A 87 -8.91 0.63 -11.26
C ARG A 87 -8.65 2.14 -11.29
N THR A 88 -8.36 2.77 -10.14
CA THR A 88 -8.01 4.19 -10.07
C THR A 88 -6.71 4.48 -10.81
N LEU A 89 -5.68 3.65 -10.62
CA LEU A 89 -4.40 3.81 -11.34
C LEU A 89 -4.59 3.64 -12.84
N GLU A 90 -5.36 2.63 -13.27
CA GLU A 90 -5.67 2.42 -14.69
C GLU A 90 -6.40 3.62 -15.29
N GLY A 91 -7.36 4.20 -14.57
CA GLY A 91 -8.06 5.41 -14.98
C GLY A 91 -7.11 6.60 -15.16
N ILE A 92 -6.18 6.80 -14.22
CA ILE A 92 -5.15 7.84 -14.31
C ILE A 92 -4.25 7.61 -15.53
N LEU A 93 -3.75 6.39 -15.73
CA LEU A 93 -2.89 6.05 -16.86
C LEU A 93 -3.60 6.22 -18.21
N ARG A 94 -4.89 5.88 -18.29
CA ARG A 94 -5.70 6.13 -19.49
C ARG A 94 -5.85 7.62 -19.76
N CYS A 95 -6.13 8.42 -18.73
CA CYS A 95 -6.22 9.88 -18.84
C CYS A 95 -4.92 10.46 -19.41
N LEU A 96 -3.76 10.11 -18.81
CA LEU A 96 -2.45 10.58 -19.29
C LEU A 96 -2.17 10.20 -20.75
N ARG A 97 -2.53 8.98 -21.18
CA ARG A 97 -2.35 8.54 -22.56
C ARG A 97 -3.21 9.29 -23.58
N LEU A 98 -4.31 9.91 -23.15
CA LEU A 98 -5.15 10.73 -24.02
C LEU A 98 -4.57 12.14 -24.18
N GLU A 99 -4.01 12.71 -23.11
CA GLU A 99 -3.38 14.04 -23.11
C GLU A 99 -2.02 14.08 -23.82
N MET A 100 -1.32 12.94 -23.89
CA MET A 100 -0.01 12.82 -24.56
C MET A 100 -0.12 12.45 -26.05
N LYS A 101 -1.31 12.47 -26.63
CA LYS A 101 -1.55 12.31 -28.07
C LYS A 101 -1.75 13.67 -28.73
#